data_AF-A0A852DE16-F1
#
_entry.id   AF-A0A852DE16-F1
#
_cell.length_a   1.000
_cell.length_b   1.000
_cell.length_c   1.000
_cell.angle_alpha   90.00
_cell.angle_beta   90.00
_cell.angle_gamma   90.00
#
_symmetry.space_group_name_H-M   'P 1'
#
loop_
_entity.id
_entity.type
_entity.pdbx_description
1 polymer ?
#
loop_
_entity_poly.entity_id
_entity_poly.type
_entity_poly.pdbx_seq_one_letter_code
_entity_poly.pdbx_strand_id
1 'polypeptide(L)' 'TLVYLTFLYKTGSNNPPGIPSDCAKIPFHPYHTIKDILGFVPTLPTRLPSPIL' A
#
# COMPACT_ATOMS: atom_id res chain seq x y z
N THR A 1 9.77 -6.05 -13.62
CA THR A 1 8.65 -5.33 -12.95
C THR A 1 7.28 -5.86 -13.36
N LEU A 2 6.92 -5.91 -14.65
CA LEU A 2 5.61 -6.43 -15.07
C LEU A 2 5.38 -7.91 -14.77
N VAL A 3 6.35 -8.80 -15.03
CA VAL A 3 6.23 -10.24 -14.72
C VAL A 3 5.99 -10.49 -13.23
N TYR A 4 6.67 -9.73 -12.37
CA TYR A 4 6.50 -9.78 -10.92
C TYR A 4 5.10 -9.32 -10.49
N LEU A 5 4.59 -8.23 -11.08
CA LEU A 5 3.22 -7.76 -10.83
C LEU A 5 2.16 -8.76 -11.30
N THR A 6 2.38 -9.41 -12.45
CA THR A 6 1.48 -10.47 -12.96
C THR A 6 1.45 -11.67 -12.00
N PHE A 7 2.60 -12.04 -11.44
CA PHE A 7 2.67 -13.10 -10.45
C PHE A 7 1.92 -12.72 -9.16
N LEU A 8 2.16 -11.53 -8.62
CA LEU A 8 1.44 -11.02 -7.44
C LEU A 8 -0.07 -10.86 -7.67
N TYR A 9 -0.50 -10.51 -8.89
CA TYR A 9 -1.92 -10.43 -9.21
C TYR A 9 -2.58 -11.82 -9.15
N LYS A 10 -1.87 -12.86 -9.59
CA LYS A 10 -2.35 -14.25 -9.56
C LYS A 10 -2.36 -14.85 -8.15
N THR A 11 -1.32 -14.59 -7.35
CA THR A 11 -1.20 -15.14 -5.98
C THR A 11 -1.90 -14.27 -4.91
N GLY A 12 -2.13 -13.00 -5.21
CA GLY A 12 -2.54 -12.01 -4.21
C GLY A 12 -1.35 -11.50 -3.37
N SER A 13 -1.59 -10.39 -2.66
CA SER A 13 -0.65 -9.85 -1.67
C SER A 13 -0.73 -10.63 -0.36
N ASN A 14 0.40 -10.76 0.34
CA ASN A 14 0.40 -11.33 1.68
C ASN A 14 -0.08 -10.29 2.72
N ASN A 15 -0.55 -10.77 3.88
CA ASN A 15 -0.91 -9.94 5.03
C ASN A 15 0.20 -9.99 6.11
N PRO A 16 0.27 -8.99 7.02
CA PRO A 16 1.29 -8.97 8.07
C PRO A 16 1.34 -10.22 8.97
N PRO A 17 0.20 -10.87 9.31
CA PRO A 17 0.21 -12.12 10.07
C PRO A 17 0.66 -13.36 9.27
N GLY A 18 0.78 -13.27 7.94
CA GLY A 18 1.14 -14.39 7.08
C GLY A 18 0.10 -15.51 7.00
N ILE A 19 -1.16 -15.23 7.31
CA ILE A 19 -2.27 -16.20 7.28
C ILE A 19 -3.13 -16.02 6.01
N PRO A 20 -3.89 -17.04 5.59
CA PRO A 20 -4.79 -16.93 4.45
C PRO A 20 -5.73 -15.72 4.59
N SER A 21 -5.70 -14.82 3.60
CA SER A 21 -6.50 -13.58 3.61
C SER A 21 -7.85 -13.75 2.92
N ASP A 22 -8.19 -14.95 2.45
CA ASP A 22 -9.36 -15.22 1.61
C ASP A 22 -10.68 -14.85 2.30
N CYS A 23 -10.76 -15.05 3.63
CA CYS A 23 -11.93 -14.71 4.43
C CYS A 23 -12.05 -13.19 4.74
N ALA A 24 -10.98 -12.41 4.55
CA ALA A 24 -10.90 -11.00 4.97
C ALA A 24 -10.47 -10.08 3.81
N LYS A 25 -10.79 -10.47 2.57
CA LYS A 25 -10.40 -9.70 1.38
C LYS A 25 -11.33 -8.51 1.16
N ILE A 26 -10.77 -7.30 1.17
CA ILE A 26 -11.47 -6.04 0.93
C ILE A 26 -11.24 -5.63 -0.54
N PRO A 27 -12.23 -5.02 -1.25
CA PRO A 27 -12.01 -4.53 -2.60
C PRO A 27 -10.94 -3.44 -2.67
N PHE A 28 -10.19 -3.40 -3.78
CA PHE A 28 -9.08 -2.47 -3.96
C PHE A 28 -9.53 -1.00 -3.95
N HIS A 29 -10.53 -0.66 -4.75
CA HIS A 29 -11.22 0.62 -4.70
C HIS A 29 -12.42 0.51 -3.75
N PRO A 30 -12.63 1.47 -2.83
CA PRO A 30 -11.88 2.71 -2.63
C PRO A 30 -10.71 2.63 -1.62
N TYR A 31 -10.60 1.53 -0.87
CA TYR A 31 -9.79 1.44 0.35
C TYR A 31 -8.28 1.57 0.13
N HIS A 32 -7.71 0.76 -0.75
CA HIS A 32 -6.27 0.77 -1.01
C HIS A 32 -5.86 2.04 -1.77
N THR A 33 -6.72 2.56 -2.64
CA THR A 33 -6.47 3.80 -3.38
C THR A 33 -6.39 5.03 -2.49
N ILE A 34 -7.33 5.19 -1.55
CA ILE A 34 -7.29 6.31 -0.60
C ILE A 34 -6.09 6.19 0.33
N LYS A 35 -5.77 4.96 0.78
CA LYS A 35 -4.59 4.69 1.61
C LYS A 35 -3.29 5.09 0.90
N ASP A 36 -3.15 4.75 -0.37
CA ASP A 36 -1.96 5.09 -1.16
C ASP A 36 -1.85 6.60 -1.36
N ILE A 37 -2.95 7.28 -1.74
CA ILE A 37 -2.99 8.74 -1.86
C ILE A 37 -2.60 9.41 -0.54
N LEU A 38 -3.16 8.97 0.59
CA LEU A 38 -2.82 9.48 1.91
C LEU A 38 -1.35 9.23 2.28
N GLY A 39 -0.74 8.14 1.82
CA GLY A 39 0.69 7.86 1.98
C GLY A 39 1.60 8.72 1.11
N PHE A 40 1.11 9.20 -0.04
CA PHE A 40 1.81 10.16 -0.87
C PHE A 40 1.78 11.58 -0.29
N VAL A 41 0.73 11.97 0.42
CA VAL A 41 0.60 13.31 1.04
C VAL A 41 1.80 13.70 1.94
N PRO A 42 2.25 12.87 2.89
CA PRO A 42 3.43 13.19 3.72
C PRO A 42 4.77 12.96 2.98
N THR A 43 4.77 12.24 1.85
CA THR A 43 5.97 11.94 1.06
C THR A 43 6.28 13.03 0.03
N LEU A 44 5.24 13.72 -0.48
CA LEU A 44 5.35 15.04 -1.16
C LEU A 44 6.01 16.02 -0.17
N PRO A 45 6.83 17.01 -0.57
CA PRO A 45 8.03 17.46 0.15
C PRO A 45 7.77 18.32 1.39
N THR A 46 6.84 17.92 2.26
CA THR A 46 6.77 18.29 3.66
C THR A 46 7.65 17.37 4.49
N ARG A 47 8.83 16.97 3.99
CA ARG A 47 9.98 16.77 4.88
C ARG A 47 10.14 18.12 5.57
N LEU A 48 9.42 18.29 6.68
CA LEU A 48 9.51 19.45 7.54
C LEU A 48 11.01 19.70 7.65
N PRO A 49 11.52 20.89 7.28
CA PRO A 49 12.85 21.22 7.71
C PRO A 49 12.81 20.96 9.21
N SER A 50 13.68 20.07 9.70
CA SER A 50 13.99 20.01 11.11
C SER A 50 13.97 21.44 11.63
N PRO A 51 13.22 21.76 12.70
CA PRO A 51 13.24 23.11 13.21
C PRO A 51 14.69 23.40 13.55
N ILE A 52 15.35 24.21 12.72
CA ILE A 52 16.62 24.83 13.08
C ILE A 52 16.19 26.08 13.85
N LEU A 53 15.74 25.83 15.08
CA LEU A 53 15.88 26.62 16.30
C LEU A 53 15.71 25.65 17.47
#